data_AF-A0A969PIF1-F1
#
_entry.id   AF-A0A969PIF1-F1
#
_cell.length_a   1.000
_cell.length_b   1.000
_cell.length_c   1.000
_cell.angle_alpha   90.00
_cell.angle_beta   90.00
_cell.angle_gamma   90.00
#
_symmetry.space_group_name_H-M   'P 1'
#
loop_
_entity.id
_entity.type
_entity.pdbx_description
1 polymer ?
#
loop_
_entity_poly.entity_id
_entity_poly.type
_entity_poly.pdbx_seq_one_letter_code
_entity_poly.pdbx_strand_id
1 'polypeptide(L)'
;MVFRQSFFVASSVAILMLGACSNNASTPETANISSPAASNPAASPSPDTASGTAGESGSKHGGQVVKSGDYHLEFVPSKEGDGTHLDFFLYKGDLTEIIPDAKVTAKVEFPDGSQQDIDLPYEPAGKHYGKKMPDASMPGDYNVAILTDINGEKINGRFSFKQ
;
A
#
# COMPACT_ATOMS: atom_id res chain seq x y z
N MET A 1 -52.13 -24.42 -11.73
CA MET A 1 -51.43 -24.07 -12.98
C MET A 1 -50.12 -24.84 -12.98
N VAL A 2 -49.94 -25.77 -13.92
CA VAL A 2 -48.77 -26.65 -14.05
C VAL A 2 -47.87 -26.06 -15.12
N PHE A 3 -46.57 -25.83 -14.84
CA PHE A 3 -45.59 -25.54 -15.88
C PHE A 3 -44.24 -26.22 -15.62
N ARG A 4 -44.13 -27.38 -16.27
CA ARG A 4 -43.03 -27.99 -17.04
C ARG A 4 -41.55 -27.65 -16.77
N GLN A 5 -40.81 -28.76 -16.76
CA GLN A 5 -39.39 -29.02 -16.58
C GLN A 5 -38.52 -28.67 -17.81
N SER A 6 -37.20 -28.57 -17.54
CA SER A 6 -36.04 -28.92 -18.39
C SER A 6 -35.37 -27.80 -19.22
N PHE A 7 -34.08 -27.51 -18.99
CA PHE A 7 -32.95 -28.17 -19.68
C PHE A 7 -31.58 -27.72 -19.12
N PHE A 8 -30.64 -28.68 -19.11
CA PHE A 8 -29.23 -28.55 -18.77
C PHE A 8 -28.45 -27.72 -19.80
N VAL A 9 -27.46 -26.93 -19.36
CA VAL A 9 -26.29 -26.59 -20.18
C VAL A 9 -25.03 -26.82 -19.35
N ALA A 10 -24.35 -27.92 -19.68
CA ALA A 10 -22.94 -28.13 -19.37
C ALA A 10 -22.13 -27.51 -20.51
N SER A 11 -21.12 -26.70 -20.18
CA SER A 11 -19.95 -26.58 -21.06
C SER A 11 -18.75 -26.06 -20.29
N SER A 12 -17.82 -26.97 -20.06
CA SER A 12 -16.49 -26.81 -19.52
C SER A 12 -15.53 -26.24 -20.56
N VAL A 13 -14.74 -25.23 -20.20
CA VAL A 13 -13.42 -24.96 -20.79
C VAL A 13 -12.52 -24.37 -19.70
N ALA A 14 -11.59 -25.18 -19.20
CA ALA A 14 -10.45 -24.70 -18.42
C ALA A 14 -9.29 -24.44 -19.40
N ILE A 15 -8.80 -23.21 -19.47
CA ILE A 15 -7.57 -22.87 -20.19
C ILE A 15 -6.45 -22.73 -19.17
N LEU A 16 -5.54 -23.71 -19.18
CA LEU A 16 -4.24 -23.62 -18.55
C LEU A 16 -3.29 -22.88 -19.50
N MET A 17 -2.73 -21.76 -19.07
CA MET A 17 -1.58 -21.16 -19.75
C MET A 17 -0.39 -21.16 -18.79
N LEU A 18 0.54 -22.09 -19.05
CA LEU A 18 1.90 -22.12 -18.53
C LEU A 18 2.77 -21.20 -19.40
N GLY A 19 3.19 -20.07 -18.86
CA GLY A 19 4.23 -19.21 -19.45
C GLY A 19 5.54 -19.36 -18.67
N ALA A 20 6.56 -19.84 -19.36
CA ALA A 20 7.84 -20.27 -18.82
C ALA A 20 8.73 -19.13 -18.27
N CYS A 21 9.41 -19.41 -17.16
CA CYS A 21 10.65 -18.73 -16.78
C CYS A 21 11.78 -19.22 -17.68
N SER A 22 12.54 -18.32 -18.29
CA SER A 22 13.91 -18.64 -18.70
C SER A 22 14.83 -17.45 -18.47
N ASN A 23 15.80 -17.69 -17.60
CA ASN A 23 16.88 -16.80 -17.22
C ASN A 23 17.81 -16.56 -18.41
N ASN A 24 18.17 -15.30 -18.66
CA ASN A 24 19.40 -14.98 -19.37
C ASN A 24 20.44 -14.50 -18.35
N ALA A 25 21.38 -15.40 -18.04
CA ALA A 25 22.66 -15.03 -17.48
C ALA A 25 23.58 -14.58 -18.63
N SER A 26 24.22 -13.43 -18.48
CA SER A 26 25.38 -13.04 -19.28
C SER A 26 26.32 -12.25 -18.40
N THR A 27 27.34 -12.93 -17.89
CA THR A 27 28.62 -12.34 -17.51
C THR A 27 29.35 -11.92 -18.79
N PRO A 28 30.13 -10.83 -18.76
CA PRO A 28 31.56 -11.05 -18.70
C PRO A 28 32.29 -10.15 -17.70
N GLU A 29 33.39 -10.70 -17.20
CA GLU A 29 34.43 -10.06 -16.42
C GLU A 29 34.99 -8.81 -17.13
N THR A 30 35.29 -7.78 -16.34
CA THR A 30 36.55 -7.04 -16.50
C THR A 30 36.96 -6.53 -15.12
N ALA A 31 38.00 -7.16 -14.58
CA ALA A 31 38.75 -6.64 -13.46
C ALA A 31 39.45 -5.34 -13.90
N ASN A 32 39.23 -4.24 -13.19
CA ASN A 32 40.19 -3.15 -13.18
C ASN A 32 40.50 -2.79 -11.73
N ILE A 33 41.74 -3.09 -11.36
CA ILE A 33 42.38 -2.81 -10.09
C ILE A 33 43.04 -1.44 -10.23
N SER A 34 42.67 -0.49 -9.38
CA SER A 34 43.53 0.63 -8.99
C SER A 34 43.13 1.13 -7.60
N SER A 35 44.17 1.28 -6.77
CA SER A 35 44.19 1.48 -5.32
C SER A 35 44.17 2.99 -4.95
N PRO A 36 44.39 3.42 -3.69
CA PRO A 36 43.37 3.88 -2.77
C PRO A 36 43.44 5.39 -2.46
N ALA A 37 42.36 5.98 -1.96
CA ALA A 37 42.43 7.24 -1.21
C ALA A 37 41.35 7.29 -0.13
N ALA A 38 41.80 7.25 1.12
CA ALA A 38 40.99 7.48 2.31
C ALA A 38 40.61 8.96 2.40
N SER A 39 39.34 9.24 2.72
CA SER A 39 38.88 10.52 3.29
C SER A 39 37.50 10.29 3.93
N ASN A 40 37.50 10.08 5.24
CA ASN A 40 36.29 10.18 6.07
C ASN A 40 35.92 11.67 6.18
N PRO A 41 34.63 12.04 6.05
CA PRO A 41 34.02 12.66 7.23
C PRO A 41 32.51 12.37 7.41
N ALA A 42 32.17 12.24 8.70
CA ALA A 42 30.95 12.68 9.36
C ALA A 42 29.60 12.00 9.06
N ALA A 43 28.77 12.00 10.11
CA ALA A 43 27.57 11.20 10.29
C ALA A 43 26.27 11.85 9.79
N SER A 44 25.27 10.96 9.58
CA SER A 44 23.80 11.15 9.61
C SER A 44 23.12 11.75 8.36
N PRO A 45 21.87 11.37 7.98
CA PRO A 45 20.90 10.46 8.61
C PRO A 45 20.42 9.26 7.72
N SER A 46 19.68 8.33 8.33
CA SER A 46 18.95 7.19 7.72
C SER A 46 17.67 7.62 6.96
N PRO A 47 16.97 6.66 6.33
CA PRO A 47 17.08 6.28 4.92
C PRO A 47 16.08 7.02 4.03
N ASP A 48 16.54 7.45 2.87
CA ASP A 48 15.70 7.64 1.70
C ASP A 48 15.08 6.30 1.29
N THR A 49 13.76 6.18 1.35
CA THR A 49 13.01 5.25 0.50
C THR A 49 11.69 5.90 0.11
N ALA A 50 11.79 6.95 -0.70
CA ALA A 50 10.73 7.36 -1.60
C ALA A 50 11.15 6.95 -3.01
N SER A 51 10.65 5.82 -3.49
CA SER A 51 10.63 5.51 -4.93
C SER A 51 9.43 4.64 -5.25
N GLY A 52 8.28 5.32 -5.38
CA GLY A 52 7.15 4.85 -6.17
C GLY A 52 6.85 5.94 -7.20
N THR A 53 7.00 5.62 -8.48
CA THR A 53 6.74 6.49 -9.63
C THR A 53 5.46 7.31 -9.47
N ALA A 54 5.60 8.62 -9.26
CA ALA A 54 4.50 9.56 -9.23
C ALA A 54 3.91 9.73 -10.64
N GLY A 55 2.74 9.15 -10.87
CA GLY A 55 1.87 9.59 -11.97
C GLY A 55 1.21 10.90 -11.56
N GLU A 56 1.73 12.03 -12.02
CA GLU A 56 1.19 13.42 -12.09
C GLU A 56 0.37 14.02 -10.92
N SER A 57 0.14 13.29 -9.85
CA SER A 57 -0.54 13.72 -8.63
C SER A 57 0.30 13.21 -7.46
N GLY A 58 1.31 14.00 -7.10
CA GLY A 58 2.25 13.66 -6.03
C GLY A 58 1.58 13.57 -4.66
N SER A 59 2.25 12.87 -3.73
CA SER A 59 1.88 12.81 -2.31
C SER A 59 1.78 14.23 -1.71
N LYS A 60 0.71 14.53 -0.97
CA LYS A 60 0.57 15.81 -0.24
C LYS A 60 1.28 15.79 1.11
N HIS A 61 1.41 14.60 1.69
CA HIS A 61 1.91 14.37 3.04
C HIS A 61 3.16 13.48 3.06
N GLY A 62 3.74 13.22 1.88
CA GLY A 62 4.92 12.38 1.72
C GLY A 62 4.62 10.88 1.79
N GLY A 63 3.35 10.49 1.64
CA GLY A 63 2.90 9.10 1.68
C GLY A 63 2.94 8.38 0.34
N GLN A 64 2.49 7.14 0.37
CA GLN A 64 2.18 6.37 -0.83
C GLN A 64 0.80 6.76 -1.33
N VAL A 65 0.68 7.06 -2.62
CA VAL A 65 -0.59 7.44 -3.25
C VAL A 65 -1.07 6.34 -4.19
N VAL A 66 -2.32 5.94 -4.03
CA VAL A 66 -3.04 5.05 -4.96
C VAL A 66 -4.26 5.80 -5.50
N LYS A 67 -4.44 5.78 -6.82
CA LYS A 67 -5.67 6.27 -7.46
C LYS A 67 -6.64 5.11 -7.64
N SER A 68 -7.89 5.31 -7.21
CA SER A 68 -8.98 4.33 -7.37
C SER A 68 -10.21 5.04 -7.90
N GLY A 69 -10.49 4.89 -9.20
CA GLY A 69 -11.52 5.69 -9.87
C GLY A 69 -11.22 7.19 -9.78
N ASP A 70 -12.19 7.95 -9.27
CA ASP A 70 -12.09 9.40 -9.05
C ASP A 70 -11.41 9.76 -7.73
N TYR A 71 -10.96 8.78 -6.96
CA TYR A 71 -10.45 8.98 -5.62
C TYR A 71 -8.93 8.82 -5.56
N HIS A 72 -8.31 9.62 -4.71
CA HIS A 72 -6.90 9.55 -4.37
C HIS A 72 -6.77 9.16 -2.90
N LEU A 73 -6.07 8.05 -2.69
CA LEU A 73 -5.86 7.42 -1.39
C LEU A 73 -4.38 7.59 -1.04
N GLU A 74 -4.07 8.42 -0.06
CA GLU A 74 -2.69 8.62 0.41
C GLU A 74 -2.51 8.02 1.80
N PHE A 75 -1.53 7.14 1.94
CA PHE A 75 -1.20 6.46 3.18
C PHE A 75 0.17 6.89 3.68
N VAL A 76 0.21 7.39 4.92
CA VAL A 76 1.41 7.89 5.59
C VAL A 76 1.54 7.16 6.94
N PRO A 77 2.39 6.13 7.04
CA PRO A 77 2.75 5.55 8.32
C PRO A 77 3.77 6.47 9.00
N SER A 78 3.51 6.87 10.24
CA SER A 78 4.40 7.75 11.00
C SER A 78 4.76 7.12 12.35
N LYS A 79 6.01 7.27 12.79
CA LYS A 79 6.44 6.70 14.07
C LYS A 79 5.90 7.53 15.23
N GLU A 80 5.20 6.88 16.16
CA GLU A 80 4.61 7.51 17.34
C GLU A 80 4.99 6.75 18.62
N GLY A 81 6.08 7.19 19.25
CA GLY A 81 6.66 6.51 20.40
C GLY A 81 7.12 5.09 20.06
N ASP A 82 6.57 4.11 20.77
CA ASP A 82 6.80 2.68 20.59
C ASP A 82 5.98 2.05 19.45
N GLY A 83 5.05 2.79 18.85
CA GLY A 83 4.19 2.30 17.77
C GLY A 83 4.31 3.11 16.47
N THR A 84 3.35 2.88 15.59
CA THR A 84 3.16 3.57 14.31
C THR A 84 1.74 4.11 14.27
N HIS A 85 1.61 5.40 14.01
CA HIS A 85 0.35 6.00 13.65
C HIS A 85 0.09 5.76 12.16
N LEU A 86 -1.10 5.27 11.85
CA LEU A 86 -1.55 5.11 10.47
C LEU A 86 -2.32 6.37 10.10
N ASP A 87 -1.77 7.20 9.22
CA ASP A 87 -2.47 8.36 8.68
C ASP A 87 -2.96 8.03 7.26
N PHE A 88 -4.26 8.18 7.03
CA PHE A 88 -4.89 7.92 5.74
C PHE A 88 -5.68 9.14 5.27
N PHE A 89 -5.24 9.73 4.16
CA PHE A 89 -5.90 10.87 3.54
C PHE A 89 -6.70 10.40 2.33
N LEU A 90 -7.95 10.86 2.26
CA LEU A 90 -8.88 10.48 1.22
C LEU A 90 -9.41 11.72 0.51
N TYR A 91 -9.15 11.78 -0.80
CA TYR A 91 -9.56 12.87 -1.65
C TYR A 91 -10.40 12.39 -2.84
N LYS A 92 -11.27 13.27 -3.33
CA LYS A 92 -11.91 13.16 -4.65
C LYS A 92 -11.25 14.13 -5.64
N GLY A 93 -11.20 13.73 -6.91
CA GLY A 93 -10.54 14.49 -7.98
C GLY A 93 -9.04 14.62 -7.75
N ASP A 94 -8.44 15.71 -8.23
CA ASP A 94 -6.99 15.95 -8.19
C ASP A 94 -6.51 16.42 -6.80
N LEU A 95 -6.80 15.62 -5.77
CA LEU A 95 -6.45 15.85 -4.37
C LEU A 95 -7.09 17.10 -3.74
N THR A 96 -8.14 17.66 -4.31
CA THR A 96 -8.72 18.95 -3.88
C THR A 96 -9.82 18.82 -2.84
N GLU A 97 -10.71 17.85 -3.00
CA GLU A 97 -11.88 17.66 -2.16
C GLU A 97 -11.62 16.56 -1.12
N ILE A 98 -11.72 16.90 0.16
CA ILE A 98 -11.55 15.93 1.26
C ILE A 98 -12.87 15.23 1.53
N ILE A 99 -12.82 13.92 1.77
CA ILE A 99 -14.00 13.11 2.12
C ILE A 99 -13.92 12.74 3.61
N PRO A 100 -14.72 13.37 4.48
CA PRO A 100 -14.66 13.17 5.93
C PRO A 100 -15.62 12.11 6.49
N ASP A 101 -16.54 11.57 5.67
CA ASP A 101 -17.68 10.75 6.08
C ASP A 101 -17.59 9.29 5.62
N ALA A 102 -16.40 8.81 5.26
CA ALA A 102 -16.17 7.43 4.87
C ALA A 102 -16.01 6.51 6.09
N LYS A 103 -16.30 5.22 5.92
CA LYS A 103 -15.87 4.17 6.84
C LYS A 103 -14.56 3.59 6.34
N VAL A 104 -13.51 3.68 7.16
CA VAL A 104 -12.16 3.24 6.79
C VAL A 104 -11.68 2.17 7.74
N THR A 105 -11.29 1.03 7.19
CA THR A 105 -10.63 -0.05 7.93
C THR A 105 -9.30 -0.38 7.26
N ALA A 106 -8.22 -0.36 8.04
CA ALA A 106 -6.93 -0.87 7.63
C ALA A 106 -6.81 -2.34 8.01
N LYS A 107 -6.62 -3.21 7.01
CA LYS A 107 -6.22 -4.60 7.21
C LYS A 107 -4.70 -4.68 7.14
N VAL A 108 -4.06 -4.86 8.28
CA VAL A 108 -2.60 -4.88 8.41
C VAL A 108 -2.14 -6.32 8.52
N GLU A 109 -1.24 -6.73 7.65
CA GLU A 109 -0.46 -7.95 7.75
C GLU A 109 0.92 -7.61 8.33
N PHE A 110 1.25 -8.23 9.45
CA PHE A 110 2.49 -8.05 10.19
C PHE A 110 3.65 -8.83 9.52
N PRO A 111 4.91 -8.55 9.88
CA PRO A 111 6.06 -9.27 9.33
C PRO A 111 6.05 -10.78 9.58
N ASP A 112 5.33 -11.26 10.61
CA ASP A 112 5.15 -12.68 10.91
C ASP A 112 3.99 -13.33 10.12
N GLY A 113 3.31 -12.56 9.27
CA GLY A 113 2.16 -12.98 8.46
C GLY A 113 0.83 -12.99 9.20
N SER A 114 0.79 -12.64 10.49
CA SER A 114 -0.47 -12.43 11.21
C SER A 114 -1.20 -11.20 10.66
N GLN A 115 -2.53 -11.14 10.83
CA GLN A 115 -3.36 -10.05 10.33
C GLN A 115 -4.22 -9.43 11.43
N GLN A 116 -4.41 -8.12 11.35
CA GLN A 116 -5.31 -7.35 12.21
C GLN A 116 -6.12 -6.34 11.40
N ASP A 117 -7.40 -6.23 11.74
CA ASP A 117 -8.28 -5.19 11.23
C ASP A 117 -8.30 -4.01 12.22
N ILE A 118 -8.05 -2.82 11.71
CA ILE A 118 -7.94 -1.58 12.49
C ILE A 118 -8.87 -0.54 11.88
N ASP A 119 -9.94 -0.20 12.60
CA ASP A 119 -10.80 0.91 12.21
C ASP A 119 -10.05 2.24 12.37
N LEU A 120 -10.07 3.06 11.31
CA LEU A 120 -9.45 4.39 11.28
C LEU A 120 -10.56 5.44 11.40
N PRO A 121 -10.80 6.03 12.57
CA PRO A 121 -11.76 7.13 12.72
C PRO A 121 -11.26 8.38 12.00
N TYR A 122 -12.20 9.21 11.54
CA TYR A 122 -11.88 10.52 10.99
C TYR A 122 -11.49 11.49 12.10
N GLU A 123 -10.36 12.16 11.94
CA GLU A 123 -9.81 13.17 12.86
C GLU A 123 -9.96 14.58 12.24
N PRO A 124 -10.95 15.39 12.65
CA PRO A 124 -11.26 16.66 11.99
C PRO A 124 -10.13 17.69 12.02
N ALA A 125 -9.31 17.68 13.06
CA ALA A 125 -8.18 18.61 13.19
C ALA A 125 -7.09 18.32 12.15
N GLY A 126 -6.81 17.04 11.90
CA GLY A 126 -5.81 16.59 10.93
C GLY A 126 -6.38 16.34 9.53
N LYS A 127 -7.71 16.35 9.37
CA LYS A 127 -8.44 16.10 8.12
C LYS A 127 -8.05 14.77 7.45
N HIS A 128 -7.80 13.74 8.26
CA HIS A 128 -7.43 12.40 7.84
C HIS A 128 -8.16 11.36 8.68
N TYR A 129 -8.11 10.11 8.26
CA TYR A 129 -8.49 8.97 9.06
C TYR A 129 -7.22 8.44 9.72
N GLY A 130 -7.23 8.24 11.03
CA GLY A 130 -6.01 7.84 11.70
C GLY A 130 -6.18 7.11 13.00
N LYS A 131 -5.21 6.24 13.28
CA LYS A 131 -5.13 5.52 14.55
C LYS A 131 -3.72 5.01 14.78
N LYS A 132 -3.27 5.08 16.04
CA LYS A 132 -2.08 4.37 16.49
C LYS A 132 -2.34 2.86 16.49
N MET A 133 -1.47 2.11 15.81
CA MET A 133 -1.50 0.65 15.91
C MET A 133 -1.03 0.21 17.29
N PRO A 134 -1.70 -0.80 17.90
CA PRO A 134 -1.34 -1.27 19.23
C PRO A 134 0.04 -1.93 19.29
N ASP A 135 0.51 -2.60 18.22
CA ASP A 135 1.66 -3.53 18.25
C ASP A 135 2.66 -3.36 17.08
N ALA A 136 3.01 -2.13 16.70
CA ALA A 136 3.88 -1.88 15.55
C ALA A 136 5.39 -1.83 15.85
N SER A 137 5.84 -2.59 16.85
CA SER A 137 7.24 -2.61 17.30
C SER A 137 8.10 -3.67 16.61
N MET A 138 7.49 -4.58 15.84
CA MET A 138 8.24 -5.64 15.16
C MET A 138 8.96 -5.06 13.94
N PRO A 139 10.29 -5.23 13.82
CA PRO A 139 11.00 -4.80 12.62
C PRO A 139 10.61 -5.67 11.43
N GLY A 140 10.46 -5.07 10.25
CA GLY A 140 10.16 -5.80 9.02
C GLY A 140 9.13 -5.13 8.13
N ASP A 141 8.66 -5.90 7.15
CA ASP A 141 7.68 -5.46 6.15
C ASP A 141 6.25 -5.66 6.65
N TYR A 142 5.46 -4.60 6.59
CA TYR A 142 4.03 -4.60 6.86
C TYR A 142 3.29 -4.39 5.55
N ASN A 143 2.28 -5.22 5.26
CA ASN A 143 1.39 -5.01 4.13
C ASN A 143 0.05 -4.47 4.63
N VAL A 144 -0.51 -3.50 3.94
CA VAL A 144 -1.75 -2.84 4.35
C VAL A 144 -2.75 -2.83 3.20
N ALA A 145 -3.95 -3.35 3.43
CA ALA A 145 -5.10 -3.09 2.56
C ALA A 145 -6.04 -2.12 3.27
N ILE A 146 -6.22 -0.92 2.72
CA ILE A 146 -7.22 0.02 3.20
C ILE A 146 -8.54 -0.28 2.48
N LEU A 147 -9.57 -0.56 3.26
CA LEU A 147 -10.93 -0.74 2.79
C LEU A 147 -11.73 0.52 3.12
N THR A 148 -12.31 1.15 2.10
CA THR A 148 -13.07 2.39 2.26
C THR A 148 -14.48 2.18 1.72
N ASP A 149 -15.48 2.57 2.52
CA ASP A 149 -16.88 2.66 2.12
C ASP A 149 -17.33 4.11 2.23
N ILE A 150 -17.60 4.74 1.07
CA ILE A 150 -18.12 6.10 0.95
C ILE A 150 -19.59 5.97 0.58
N ASN A 151 -20.47 6.02 1.59
CA ASN A 151 -21.92 5.98 1.39
C ASN A 151 -22.39 4.79 0.50
N GLY A 152 -21.75 3.62 0.63
CA GLY A 152 -22.03 2.39 -0.12
C GLY A 152 -21.10 2.16 -1.32
N GLU A 153 -20.35 3.16 -1.77
CA GLU A 153 -19.31 3.00 -2.78
C GLU A 153 -18.02 2.47 -2.15
N LYS A 154 -17.52 1.33 -2.65
CA LYS A 154 -16.31 0.70 -2.11
C LYS A 154 -15.10 0.99 -2.97
N ILE A 155 -14.10 1.60 -2.35
CA ILE A 155 -12.78 1.84 -2.95
C ILE A 155 -11.71 1.30 -2.00
N ASN A 156 -10.69 0.66 -2.56
CA ASN A 156 -9.65 0.01 -1.77
C ASN A 156 -8.26 0.41 -2.27
N GLY A 157 -7.32 0.53 -1.34
CA GLY A 157 -5.91 0.77 -1.61
C GLY A 157 -5.04 -0.34 -1.02
N ARG A 158 -3.90 -0.63 -1.65
CA ARG A 158 -2.86 -1.51 -1.12
C ARG A 158 -1.58 -0.74 -0.96
N PHE A 159 -0.97 -0.86 0.20
CA PHE A 159 0.22 -0.13 0.62
C PHE A 159 1.15 -1.08 1.38
N SER A 160 2.38 -0.66 1.62
CA SER A 160 3.29 -1.35 2.52
C SER A 160 4.21 -0.38 3.22
N PHE A 161 4.76 -0.75 4.37
CA PHE A 161 5.78 0.06 5.04
C PHE A 161 6.72 -0.81 5.84
N LYS A 162 7.86 -0.23 6.21
CA LYS A 162 8.86 -0.88 7.05
C LYS A 162 8.93 -0.19 8.40
N GLN A 163 9.14 -0.97 9.45
CA GLN A 163 9.60 -0.50 10.78
C GLN A 163 10.92 -1.14 11.16
#